data_AF-A0A518HA14-F1
#
_entry.id   AF-A0A518HA14-F1
#
_cell.length_a   1.000
_cell.length_b   1.000
_cell.length_c   1.000
_cell.angle_alpha   90.00
_cell.angle_beta   90.00
_cell.angle_gamma   90.00
#
_symmetry.space_group_name_H-M   'P 1'
#
loop_
_entity.id
_entity.type
_entity.pdbx_description
1 polymer ?
#
loop_
_entity_poly.entity_id
_entity_poly.type
_entity_poly.pdbx_seq_one_letter_code
_entity_poly.pdbx_strand_id
1 'polypeptide(L)'
;MADHYHLYDFEVGGERYTDPRGMDDLDMEDASRVKLAQVAPQGKSKLRYTYDFGDNWQHEVVVEKVVSPEEGMTYPACIGGKRACPPEDVGGPWGYMEFAEAIRDPEHEQHEEFLQWRGEFDPEAFDPDAVNKQLKRLR
;
A
#
# COMPACT_ATOMS: atom_id res chain seq x y z
N MET A 1 -10.05 7.80 2.83
CA MET A 1 -10.52 6.56 3.46
C MET A 1 -9.99 5.48 2.55
N ALA A 2 -9.09 4.63 3.03
CA ALA A 2 -8.75 3.42 2.30
C ALA A 2 -9.83 2.42 2.71
N ASP A 3 -10.83 2.27 1.86
CA ASP A 3 -11.92 1.35 2.09
C ASP A 3 -11.42 -0.05 1.69
N HIS A 4 -11.36 -0.97 2.65
CA HIS A 4 -10.80 -2.31 2.49
C HIS A 4 -11.69 -3.22 1.62
N TYR A 5 -11.79 -2.91 0.32
CA TYR A 5 -12.66 -3.62 -0.63
C TYR A 5 -12.05 -4.91 -1.19
N HIS A 6 -10.73 -5.01 -1.24
CA HIS A 6 -10.04 -6.10 -1.93
C HIS A 6 -9.27 -7.02 -0.99
N LEU A 7 -9.03 -8.25 -1.45
CA LEU A 7 -8.19 -9.22 -0.75
C LEU A 7 -6.73 -8.75 -0.74
N TYR A 8 -5.98 -9.23 0.25
CA TYR A 8 -4.56 -8.98 0.38
C TYR A 8 -3.83 -10.20 0.93
N ASP A 9 -2.52 -10.26 0.78
CA ASP A 9 -1.67 -11.15 1.55
C ASP A 9 -0.34 -10.52 1.96
N PHE A 10 0.30 -11.14 2.94
CA PHE A 10 1.72 -10.97 3.23
C PHE A 10 2.43 -12.28 2.92
N GLU A 11 3.59 -12.22 2.28
CA GLU A 11 4.48 -13.38 2.15
C GLU A 11 5.79 -13.15 2.90
N VAL A 12 6.16 -14.11 3.76
CA VAL A 12 7.41 -14.11 4.53
C VAL A 12 8.03 -15.50 4.50
N GLY A 13 9.22 -15.61 3.89
CA GLY A 13 9.96 -16.88 3.88
C GLY A 13 9.24 -18.05 3.20
N GLY A 14 8.30 -17.76 2.30
CA GLY A 14 7.46 -18.76 1.61
C GLY A 14 6.09 -18.99 2.25
N GLU A 15 5.87 -18.53 3.48
CA GLU A 15 4.58 -18.60 4.17
C GLU A 15 3.72 -17.39 3.81
N ARG A 16 2.41 -17.59 3.62
CA ARG A 16 1.45 -16.54 3.26
C ARG A 16 0.44 -16.29 4.38
N TYR A 17 0.13 -15.02 4.62
CA TYR A 17 -0.78 -14.58 5.67
C TYR A 17 -1.85 -13.63 5.10
N THR A 18 -3.13 -13.86 5.39
CA THR A 18 -4.25 -13.05 4.89
C THR A 18 -5.32 -12.82 5.97
N ASP A 19 -6.37 -12.06 5.66
CA ASP A 19 -7.59 -11.96 6.46
C ASP A 19 -8.38 -13.27 6.41
N PRO A 20 -9.09 -13.68 7.48
CA PRO A 20 -9.93 -14.87 7.48
C PRO A 20 -10.86 -15.06 6.26
N ARG A 21 -11.33 -13.96 5.65
CA ARG A 21 -12.13 -13.98 4.42
C ARG A 21 -11.39 -14.49 3.18
N GLY A 22 -10.07 -14.38 3.16
CA GLY A 22 -9.20 -14.86 2.08
C GLY A 22 -8.61 -16.26 2.32
N MET A 23 -8.88 -16.87 3.48
CA MET A 23 -8.28 -18.15 3.87
C MET A 23 -8.87 -19.36 3.15
N ASP A 24 -10.15 -19.31 2.76
CA ASP A 24 -10.92 -20.52 2.39
C ASP A 24 -10.40 -21.24 1.13
N ASP A 25 -9.56 -20.62 0.30
CA ASP A 25 -9.12 -21.20 -0.99
C ASP A 25 -7.59 -21.25 -1.24
N LEU A 26 -6.73 -20.71 -0.35
CA LEU A 26 -5.34 -20.37 -0.73
C LEU A 26 -4.20 -20.95 0.14
N ASP A 27 -4.50 -21.85 1.08
CA ASP A 27 -3.50 -22.42 2.02
C ASP A 27 -2.69 -21.30 2.72
N MET A 28 -3.41 -20.35 3.30
CA MET A 28 -2.86 -19.16 3.95
C MET A 28 -3.20 -19.14 5.44
N GLU A 29 -2.30 -18.55 6.22
CA GLU A 29 -2.46 -18.35 7.64
C GLU A 29 -3.22 -17.05 7.97
N ASP A 30 -3.87 -17.00 9.13
CA ASP A 30 -4.58 -15.79 9.59
C ASP A 30 -3.59 -14.72 10.05
N ALA A 31 -3.47 -13.63 9.28
CA ALA A 31 -2.59 -12.50 9.55
C ALA A 31 -2.90 -11.82 10.89
N SER A 32 -4.15 -11.88 11.38
CA SER A 32 -4.52 -11.27 12.67
C SER A 32 -3.92 -12.01 13.88
N ARG A 33 -3.48 -13.25 13.67
CA ARG A 33 -2.91 -14.13 14.71
C ARG A 33 -1.39 -14.06 14.78
N VAL A 34 -0.75 -13.29 13.89
CA VAL A 34 0.71 -13.20 13.76
C VAL A 34 1.18 -11.77 14.01
N LYS A 35 2.16 -11.60 14.89
CA LYS A 35 2.78 -10.30 15.16
C LYS A 35 3.96 -10.07 14.24
N LEU A 36 4.17 -8.83 13.82
CA LEU A 36 5.32 -8.43 12.99
C LEU A 36 6.66 -8.87 13.59
N ALA A 37 6.81 -8.81 14.92
CA ALA A 37 8.03 -9.25 15.62
C ALA A 37 8.33 -10.75 15.50
N GLN A 38 7.36 -11.59 15.10
CA GLN A 38 7.58 -13.03 14.88
C GLN A 38 8.14 -13.32 13.48
N VAL A 39 7.72 -12.55 12.48
CA VAL A 39 8.04 -12.79 11.06
C VAL A 39 9.12 -11.86 10.52
N ALA A 40 9.30 -10.68 11.12
CA ALA A 40 10.30 -9.70 10.73
C ALA A 40 11.00 -9.07 11.97
N PRO A 41 11.74 -9.87 12.76
CA PRO A 41 12.22 -9.45 14.08
C PRO A 41 13.39 -8.45 14.06
N GLN A 42 14.08 -8.29 12.93
CA GLN A 42 15.37 -7.59 12.90
C GLN A 42 15.54 -6.74 11.65
N GLY A 43 16.53 -5.85 11.69
CA GLY A 43 16.95 -5.06 10.54
C GLY A 43 17.23 -5.97 9.33
N LYS A 44 16.82 -5.51 8.16
CA LYS A 44 16.87 -6.21 6.86
C LYS A 44 15.88 -7.36 6.70
N SER A 45 15.02 -7.65 7.68
CA SER A 45 13.86 -8.52 7.44
C SER A 45 12.98 -7.94 6.34
N LYS A 46 12.45 -8.82 5.48
CA LYS A 46 11.62 -8.45 4.33
C LYS A 46 10.31 -9.20 4.37
N LEU A 47 9.24 -8.53 3.96
CA LEU A 47 7.96 -9.11 3.65
C LEU A 47 7.52 -8.58 2.29
N ARG A 48 6.77 -9.38 1.53
CA ARG A 48 6.00 -8.87 0.40
C ARG A 48 4.56 -8.69 0.84
N TYR A 49 3.95 -7.59 0.46
CA TYR A 49 2.55 -7.30 0.67
C TYR A 49 1.86 -7.18 -0.68
N THR A 50 0.93 -8.07 -0.98
CA THR A 50 0.10 -8.00 -2.19
C THR A 50 -1.26 -7.44 -1.79
N TYR A 51 -1.68 -6.35 -2.42
CA TYR A 51 -3.01 -5.77 -2.24
C TYR A 51 -3.77 -5.81 -3.57
N ASP A 52 -5.05 -6.14 -3.47
CA ASP A 52 -5.94 -6.37 -4.60
C ASP A 52 -5.44 -7.47 -5.53
N PHE A 53 -6.03 -8.66 -5.45
CA PHE A 53 -5.62 -9.79 -6.30
C PHE A 53 -6.03 -9.61 -7.78
N GLY A 54 -6.89 -8.62 -8.09
CA GLY A 54 -7.16 -8.20 -9.47
C GLY A 54 -6.00 -7.37 -10.03
N ASP A 55 -5.74 -6.22 -9.42
CA ASP A 55 -4.71 -5.27 -9.86
C ASP A 55 -3.27 -5.69 -9.51
N ASN A 56 -3.13 -6.58 -8.53
CA ASN A 56 -1.88 -7.17 -8.05
C ASN A 56 -0.83 -6.13 -7.66
N TRP A 57 -1.20 -5.21 -6.75
CA TRP A 57 -0.28 -4.23 -6.19
C TRP A 57 0.70 -4.89 -5.22
N GLN A 58 1.96 -5.01 -5.64
CA GLN A 58 3.00 -5.65 -4.85
C GLN A 58 3.93 -4.62 -4.20
N HIS A 59 4.04 -4.70 -2.88
CA HIS A 59 4.91 -3.85 -2.06
C HIS A 59 6.00 -4.70 -1.41
N GLU A 60 7.25 -4.24 -1.49
CA GLU A 60 8.32 -4.78 -0.63
C GLU A 60 8.36 -3.97 0.68
N VAL A 61 8.15 -4.64 1.80
CA VAL A 61 8.22 -4.06 3.14
C VAL A 61 9.53 -4.50 3.78
N VAL A 62 10.39 -3.54 4.10
CA VAL A 62 11.71 -3.78 4.69
C VAL A 62 11.77 -3.19 6.08
N VAL A 63 12.13 -3.99 7.07
CA VAL A 63 12.47 -3.48 8.40
C VAL A 63 13.88 -2.90 8.33
N GLU A 64 14.01 -1.59 8.21
CA GLU A 64 15.34 -0.96 8.14
C GLU A 64 16.07 -1.02 9.48
N LYS A 65 15.35 -0.77 10.58
CA LYS A 65 15.88 -0.74 11.94
C LYS A 65 14.80 -1.07 12.97
N VAL A 66 15.18 -1.76 14.03
CA VAL A 66 14.38 -1.92 15.25
C VAL A 66 14.93 -1.00 16.32
N VAL A 67 14.09 -0.15 16.88
CA VAL A 67 14.46 0.87 17.88
C VAL A 67 13.55 0.80 19.09
N SER A 68 14.02 1.31 20.21
CA SER A 68 13.15 1.57 21.37
C SER A 68 12.10 2.63 21.01
N PRO A 69 10.85 2.50 21.49
CA PRO A 69 9.85 3.53 21.32
C PRO A 69 10.33 4.87 21.87
N GLU A 70 10.04 5.96 21.15
CA GLU A 70 10.38 7.31 21.56
C GLU A 70 9.34 7.86 22.53
N GLU A 71 9.80 8.47 23.63
CA GLU A 71 8.92 9.05 24.65
C GLU A 71 8.10 10.21 24.06
N GLY A 72 6.80 10.22 24.33
CA GLY A 72 5.87 11.22 23.78
C GLY A 72 5.46 11.01 22.32
N MET A 73 6.04 10.02 21.63
CA MET A 73 5.68 9.72 20.24
C MET A 73 4.43 8.83 20.14
N THR A 74 3.64 9.10 19.09
CA THR A 74 2.37 8.45 18.80
C THR A 74 2.54 7.62 17.53
N TYR A 75 2.41 6.30 17.65
CA TYR A 75 2.54 5.36 16.52
C TYR A 75 1.18 4.91 15.96
N PRO A 76 1.12 4.45 14.68
CA PRO A 76 2.17 4.57 13.67
C PRO A 76 2.40 6.03 13.23
N ALA A 77 3.59 6.32 12.73
CA ALA A 77 3.97 7.64 12.21
C ALA A 77 4.73 7.51 10.89
N CYS A 78 4.34 8.32 9.90
CA CYS A 78 5.05 8.48 8.65
C CYS A 78 6.15 9.53 8.82
N ILE A 79 7.40 9.13 8.61
CA ILE A 79 8.58 10.01 8.73
C ILE A 79 9.07 10.53 7.38
N GLY A 80 8.49 10.05 6.28
CA GLY A 80 8.90 10.43 4.93
C GLY A 80 8.30 9.51 3.86
N GLY A 81 8.47 9.92 2.61
CA GLY A 81 7.97 9.23 1.43
C GLY A 81 8.08 10.14 0.21
N LYS A 82 7.62 9.63 -0.93
CA LYS A 82 7.62 10.36 -2.20
C LYS A 82 6.53 9.81 -3.10
N ARG A 83 6.03 10.69 -3.98
CA ARG A 83 5.02 10.40 -5.00
C ARG A 83 3.66 10.06 -4.39
N ALA A 84 2.62 10.26 -5.20
CA ALA A 84 1.26 9.94 -4.80
C ALA A 84 1.06 8.41 -4.82
N CYS A 85 0.19 7.92 -3.94
CA CYS A 85 -0.32 6.57 -4.04
C CYS A 85 -1.11 6.43 -5.36
N PRO A 86 -0.93 5.35 -6.15
CA PRO A 86 -1.77 5.08 -7.30
C PRO A 86 -3.26 5.11 -6.91
N PRO A 87 -4.15 5.61 -7.78
CA PRO A 87 -5.58 5.50 -7.55
C PRO A 87 -6.02 4.04 -7.43
N GLU A 88 -7.01 3.78 -6.58
CA GLU A 88 -7.70 2.48 -6.55
C GLU A 88 -8.33 2.17 -7.92
N ASP A 89 -8.39 0.89 -8.27
CA ASP A 89 -8.99 0.37 -9.51
C ASP A 89 -8.42 0.95 -10.83
N VAL A 90 -7.19 1.48 -10.81
CA VAL A 90 -6.54 2.01 -12.02
C VAL A 90 -6.01 0.91 -12.94
N GLY A 91 -6.14 -0.38 -12.57
CA GLY A 91 -5.70 -1.50 -13.40
C GLY A 91 -4.24 -1.90 -13.13
N GLY A 92 -3.84 -1.83 -11.87
CA GLY A 92 -2.51 -2.25 -11.42
C GLY A 92 -1.36 -1.36 -11.93
N PRO A 93 -0.11 -1.82 -11.81
CA PRO A 93 1.06 -1.02 -12.17
C PRO A 93 1.06 -0.55 -13.63
N TRP A 94 0.56 -1.38 -14.56
CA TRP A 94 0.49 -1.03 -15.98
C TRP A 94 -0.56 0.05 -16.25
N GLY A 95 -1.77 -0.12 -15.71
CA GLY A 95 -2.81 0.89 -15.86
C GLY A 95 -2.43 2.22 -15.21
N TYR A 96 -1.70 2.21 -14.08
CA TYR A 96 -1.16 3.44 -13.51
C TYR A 96 -0.10 4.12 -14.40
N MET A 97 0.75 3.36 -15.09
CA MET A 97 1.73 3.96 -15.99
C MET A 97 1.05 4.64 -17.18
N GLU A 98 0.07 3.99 -17.80
CA GLU A 98 -0.75 4.55 -18.87
C GLU A 98 -1.52 5.78 -18.38
N PHE A 99 -2.19 5.69 -17.25
CA PHE A 99 -2.87 6.83 -16.60
C PHE A 99 -1.92 8.00 -16.37
N ALA A 100 -0.75 7.77 -15.76
CA ALA A 100 0.20 8.82 -15.41
C ALA A 100 0.88 9.46 -16.64
N GLU A 101 0.96 8.74 -17.76
CA GLU A 101 1.38 9.27 -19.05
C GLU A 101 0.25 10.12 -19.67
N ALA A 102 -0.95 9.55 -19.77
CA ALA A 102 -2.11 10.18 -20.37
C ALA A 102 -2.48 11.50 -19.72
N ILE A 103 -2.54 11.59 -18.38
CA ILE A 103 -2.91 12.85 -17.70
C ILE A 103 -1.89 13.99 -17.90
N ARG A 104 -0.67 13.69 -18.35
CA ARG A 104 0.37 14.68 -18.63
C ARG A 104 0.41 15.13 -20.09
N ASP A 105 -0.22 14.38 -20.98
CA ASP A 105 -0.25 14.65 -22.41
C ASP A 105 -1.68 14.95 -22.87
N PRO A 106 -2.04 16.23 -23.11
CA PRO A 106 -3.35 16.61 -23.63
C PRO A 106 -3.69 16.03 -25.01
N GLU A 107 -2.71 15.53 -25.77
CA GLU A 107 -2.95 14.87 -27.07
C GLU A 107 -3.12 13.35 -26.95
N HIS A 108 -2.93 12.78 -25.75
CA HIS A 108 -3.14 11.36 -25.51
C HIS A 108 -4.62 10.98 -25.70
N GLU A 109 -4.89 9.87 -26.37
CA GLU A 109 -6.26 9.48 -26.73
C GLU A 109 -7.20 9.30 -25.54
N GLN A 110 -6.66 8.88 -24.39
CA GLN A 110 -7.40 8.71 -23.13
C GLN A 110 -7.28 9.89 -22.15
N HIS A 111 -6.67 11.02 -22.52
CA HIS A 111 -6.44 12.15 -21.60
C HIS A 111 -7.72 12.62 -20.89
N GLU A 112 -8.75 12.93 -21.68
CA GLU A 112 -10.04 13.43 -21.18
C GLU A 112 -10.79 12.36 -20.37
N GLU A 113 -10.71 11.08 -20.78
CA GLU A 113 -11.36 9.97 -20.08
C GLU A 113 -10.76 9.80 -18.67
N PHE A 114 -9.43 9.81 -18.55
CA PHE A 114 -8.75 9.65 -17.27
C PHE A 114 -8.95 10.86 -16.34
N LEU A 115 -8.95 12.09 -16.89
CA LEU A 115 -9.27 13.28 -16.11
C LEU A 115 -10.74 13.29 -15.66
N GLN A 116 -11.67 12.79 -16.47
CA GLN A 116 -13.07 12.67 -16.07
C GLN A 116 -13.24 11.61 -14.98
N TRP A 117 -12.55 10.47 -15.09
CA TRP A 117 -12.64 9.37 -14.13
C TRP A 117 -12.04 9.73 -12.77
N ARG A 118 -10.80 10.25 -12.75
CA ARG A 118 -10.07 10.50 -11.49
C ARG A 118 -10.17 11.93 -10.99
N GLY A 119 -10.34 12.90 -11.88
CA GLY A 119 -10.11 14.31 -11.61
C GLY A 119 -8.62 14.69 -11.61
N GLU A 120 -8.32 15.92 -11.20
CA GLU A 120 -6.93 16.40 -11.07
C GLU A 120 -6.11 15.47 -10.16
N PHE A 121 -4.94 15.07 -10.66
CA PHE A 121 -4.03 14.18 -9.96
C PHE A 121 -2.59 14.62 -10.25
N ASP A 122 -1.80 14.81 -9.20
CA ASP A 122 -0.36 15.03 -9.30
C ASP A 122 0.37 13.75 -8.83
N PRO A 123 0.97 12.97 -9.76
CA PRO A 123 1.71 11.77 -9.41
C PRO A 123 2.91 11.99 -8.48
N GLU A 124 3.42 13.22 -8.38
CA GLU A 124 4.60 13.55 -7.57
C GLU A 124 4.22 14.08 -6.18
N ALA A 125 2.94 14.37 -5.93
CA ALA A 125 2.47 14.89 -4.66
C ALA A 125 2.64 13.89 -3.51
N PHE A 126 3.28 14.32 -2.42
CA PHE A 126 3.37 13.57 -1.18
C PHE A 126 3.49 14.53 0.01
N ASP A 127 2.66 14.32 1.04
CA ASP A 127 2.67 15.12 2.27
C ASP A 127 2.62 14.21 3.51
N PRO A 128 3.73 14.08 4.28
CA PRO A 128 3.76 13.24 5.47
C PRO A 128 2.82 13.74 6.58
N ASP A 129 2.52 15.04 6.67
CA ASP A 129 1.60 15.58 7.68
C ASP A 129 0.15 15.18 7.36
N ALA A 130 -0.23 15.23 6.08
CA ALA A 130 -1.51 14.71 5.62
C ALA A 130 -1.66 13.21 5.91
N VAL A 131 -0.61 12.41 5.65
CA VAL A 131 -0.58 10.97 5.98
C VAL A 131 -0.74 10.76 7.49
N ASN A 132 0.04 11.45 8.31
CA ASN A 132 -0.03 11.33 9.77
C ASN A 132 -1.40 11.76 10.33
N LYS A 133 -2.07 12.73 9.71
CA LYS A 133 -3.44 13.10 10.06
C LYS A 133 -4.43 11.97 9.80
N GLN A 134 -4.23 11.18 8.74
CA GLN A 134 -5.04 9.99 8.46
C GLN A 134 -4.71 8.85 9.41
N LEU A 135 -3.42 8.58 9.67
CA LEU A 135 -2.98 7.51 10.59
C LEU A 135 -3.56 7.67 12.00
N LYS A 136 -3.71 8.92 12.49
CA LYS A 136 -4.35 9.21 13.78
C LYS A 136 -5.81 8.75 13.87
N ARG A 137 -6.48 8.50 12.74
CA ARG A 137 -7.87 8.01 12.69
C ARG A 137 -7.99 6.49 12.77
N LEU A 138 -6.89 5.75 12.65
CA LEU A 138 -6.85 4.28 12.76
C LEU A 138 -6.84 3.80 14.23
N ARG A 139 -7.26 4.67 15.16
CA ARG A 139 -7.22 4.44 16.61
C ARG A 139 -8.61 4.29 17.19
#